data_AF-A0A2A4CI82-F1
#
_entry.id   AF-A0A2A4CI82-F1
#
_cell.length_a   1.000
_cell.length_b   1.000
_cell.length_c   1.000
_cell.angle_alpha   90.00
_cell.angle_beta   90.00
_cell.angle_gamma   90.00
#
_symmetry.space_group_name_H-M   'P 1'
#
loop_
_entity.id
_entity.type
_entity.pdbx_description
1 polymer ?
#
loop_
_entity_poly.entity_id
_entity_poly.type
_entity_poly.pdbx_seq_one_letter_code
_entity_poly.pdbx_strand_id
1 'polypeptide(L)'
;MTMSVTAAGSLSLAQMAQAALDGRRETDAAASGAPQDAPLTVRELDPVAMQAALMKQFSMVGDLTMKLRGVADSLATSMQEIIAKRPDLADAQFDFMTDNGQIKVVSKTMKDSDRAWVESTLNANAGLVRATRDFHKQAVDLAAQGAAVRGETFTDDDRAAVSRGADARYQFMSMLNTSVARNQPLFSGQRVVAQDGTPLKVEASAGTASGTLSLLNTVRQLSSGAAIVVDKSGHKTYGMRVELVGLNFDVLADYTPDGSNSIGFHETA
;
A
#
# COMPACT_ATOMS: atom_id res chain seq x y z
N MET A 1 53.99 -6.59 10.77
CA MET A 1 54.43 -5.25 10.29
C MET A 1 53.18 -4.46 9.98
N THR A 2 52.98 -3.37 10.72
CA THR A 2 51.95 -2.36 10.51
C THR A 2 52.29 -1.55 9.26
N MET A 3 51.36 -1.38 8.34
CA MET A 3 51.46 -0.37 7.28
C MET A 3 50.34 0.65 7.46
N SER A 4 50.76 1.88 7.71
CA SER A 4 49.96 3.09 7.78
C SER A 4 49.70 3.57 6.35
N VAL A 5 48.45 3.80 5.97
CA VAL A 5 48.14 4.55 4.74
C VAL A 5 47.64 5.92 5.14
N THR A 6 48.52 6.90 4.95
CA THR A 6 48.30 8.33 5.14
C THR A 6 47.31 8.83 4.10
N ALA A 7 46.24 9.48 4.55
CA ALA A 7 45.31 10.19 3.68
C ALA A 7 45.98 11.43 3.07
N ALA A 8 46.03 11.51 1.74
CA ALA A 8 46.25 12.74 1.00
C ALA A 8 45.66 12.62 -0.42
N GLY A 9 44.72 13.51 -0.76
CA GLY A 9 44.25 13.72 -2.13
C GLY A 9 42.92 13.04 -2.46
N SER A 10 41.90 13.86 -2.74
CA SER A 10 40.52 13.49 -3.08
C SER A 10 40.42 12.64 -4.34
N LEU A 11 40.33 11.32 -4.19
CA LEU A 11 39.81 10.44 -5.22
C LEU A 11 38.28 10.50 -5.16
N SER A 12 37.65 10.75 -6.30
CA SER A 12 36.19 10.59 -6.42
C SER A 12 35.82 9.13 -6.14
N LEU A 13 34.59 8.89 -5.66
CA LEU A 13 34.11 7.55 -5.31
C LEU A 13 34.24 6.56 -6.50
N ALA A 14 34.08 7.06 -7.73
CA ALA A 14 34.31 6.32 -8.97
C ALA A 14 35.76 5.82 -9.11
N GLN A 15 36.75 6.62 -8.71
CA GLN A 15 38.17 6.23 -8.75
C GLN A 15 38.52 5.21 -7.67
N MET A 16 37.84 5.25 -6.51
CA MET A 16 37.97 4.21 -5.49
C MET A 16 37.37 2.87 -5.94
N ALA A 17 36.23 2.89 -6.63
CA ALA A 17 35.62 1.68 -7.20
C ALA A 17 36.48 1.07 -8.33
N GLN A 18 37.06 1.92 -9.20
CA GLN A 18 37.97 1.48 -10.26
C GLN A 18 39.24 0.83 -9.66
N ALA A 19 39.82 1.43 -8.61
CA ALA A 19 40.99 0.87 -7.94
C ALA A 19 40.70 -0.48 -7.24
N ALA A 20 39.48 -0.67 -6.72
CA ALA A 20 39.06 -1.93 -6.14
C ALA A 20 38.85 -3.04 -7.19
N LEU A 21 38.42 -2.67 -8.40
CA LEU A 21 38.30 -3.58 -9.55
C LEU A 21 39.67 -3.96 -10.12
N ASP A 22 40.58 -3.00 -10.24
CA ASP A 22 41.95 -3.25 -10.72
C ASP A 22 42.75 -4.10 -9.72
N GLY A 23 42.53 -3.92 -8.40
CA GLY A 23 43.13 -4.76 -7.37
C GLY A 23 42.68 -6.23 -7.39
N ARG A 24 41.48 -6.54 -7.91
CA ARG A 24 41.01 -7.93 -8.10
C ARG A 24 41.61 -8.59 -9.35
N ARG A 25 41.91 -7.82 -10.40
CA ARG A 25 42.54 -8.35 -11.62
C ARG A 25 43.94 -8.89 -11.39
N GLU A 26 44.69 -8.35 -10.43
CA GLU A 26 46.03 -8.85 -10.10
C GLU A 26 46.00 -10.18 -9.33
N THR A 27 44.92 -10.49 -8.60
CA THR A 27 44.76 -11.77 -7.89
C THR A 27 44.28 -12.92 -8.75
N ASP A 28 43.61 -12.66 -9.88
CA ASP A 28 43.02 -13.70 -10.75
C ASP A 28 43.92 -14.14 -11.92
N ALA A 29 45.11 -13.55 -12.06
CA ALA A 29 46.06 -13.93 -13.11
C ALA A 29 46.66 -15.36 -12.97
N ALA A 30 46.30 -16.11 -11.91
CA ALA A 30 46.82 -17.45 -11.65
C ALA A 30 45.85 -18.62 -11.96
N ALA A 31 44.62 -18.38 -12.42
CA ALA A 31 43.66 -19.45 -12.72
C ALA A 31 42.97 -19.27 -14.08
N SER A 32 43.58 -19.81 -15.14
CA SER A 32 43.03 -19.82 -16.50
C SER A 32 41.96 -20.91 -16.67
N GLY A 33 40.79 -20.59 -17.24
CA GLY A 33 39.95 -21.61 -17.90
C GLY A 33 38.41 -21.51 -17.92
N ALA A 34 37.76 -20.36 -17.73
CA ALA A 34 36.29 -20.22 -17.89
C ALA A 34 35.94 -19.11 -18.91
N PRO A 35 34.83 -19.24 -19.67
CA PRO A 35 34.42 -18.20 -20.64
C PRO A 35 34.27 -16.87 -19.91
N GLN A 36 34.81 -15.80 -20.51
CA GLN A 36 34.77 -14.45 -19.96
C GLN A 36 33.31 -14.08 -19.64
N ASP A 37 32.99 -13.99 -18.35
CA ASP A 37 31.75 -13.36 -17.89
C ASP A 37 31.68 -11.97 -18.54
N ALA A 38 30.48 -11.62 -19.01
CA ALA A 38 30.23 -10.33 -19.65
C ALA A 38 30.77 -9.20 -18.75
N PRO A 39 31.40 -8.16 -19.31
CA PRO A 39 31.98 -7.09 -18.50
C PRO A 39 30.87 -6.47 -17.66
N LEU A 40 31.04 -6.53 -16.33
CA LEU A 40 30.17 -5.90 -15.34
C LEU A 40 29.96 -4.42 -15.70
N THR A 41 28.79 -4.09 -16.22
CA THR A 41 28.42 -2.71 -16.52
C THR A 41 27.89 -2.06 -15.25
N VAL A 42 28.71 -1.21 -14.63
CA VAL A 42 28.25 -0.32 -13.55
C VAL A 42 27.47 0.83 -14.19
N ARG A 43 26.15 0.83 -14.03
CA ARG A 43 25.31 1.98 -14.40
C ARG A 43 25.30 2.96 -13.24
N GLU A 44 25.95 4.11 -13.42
CA GLU A 44 25.79 5.24 -12.50
C GLU A 44 24.34 5.74 -12.60
N LEU A 45 23.59 5.61 -11.50
CA LEU A 45 22.27 6.21 -11.38
C LEU A 45 22.45 7.70 -11.10
N ASP A 46 21.83 8.56 -11.91
CA ASP A 46 21.81 10.00 -11.66
C ASP A 46 21.16 10.27 -10.28
N PRO A 47 21.91 10.79 -9.29
CA PRO A 47 21.40 11.02 -7.95
C PRO A 47 20.21 11.99 -7.90
N VAL A 48 20.16 12.96 -8.83
CA VAL A 48 19.06 13.94 -8.92
C VAL A 48 17.80 13.26 -9.46
N ALA A 49 17.95 12.44 -10.49
CA ALA A 49 16.84 11.65 -11.04
C ALA A 49 16.29 10.66 -10.01
N MET A 50 17.18 10.01 -9.24
CA MET A 50 16.79 9.09 -8.17
C MET A 50 16.02 9.80 -7.05
N GLN A 51 16.50 10.98 -6.62
CA GLN A 51 15.81 11.78 -5.60
C GLN A 51 14.42 12.23 -6.08
N ALA A 52 14.31 12.70 -7.32
CA ALA A 52 13.03 13.08 -7.92
C ALA A 52 12.06 11.88 -8.03
N ALA A 53 12.58 10.71 -8.42
CA ALA A 53 11.82 9.47 -8.50
C ALA A 53 11.29 9.02 -7.13
N LEU A 54 12.11 9.15 -6.07
CA LEU A 54 11.73 8.84 -4.70
C LEU A 54 10.64 9.81 -4.18
N MET A 55 10.79 11.11 -4.41
CA MET A 55 9.77 12.10 -4.04
C MET A 55 8.44 11.82 -4.73
N LYS A 56 8.48 11.47 -6.02
CA LYS A 56 7.29 11.06 -6.77
C LYS A 56 6.65 9.81 -6.18
N GLN A 57 7.43 8.81 -5.80
CA GLN A 57 6.93 7.59 -5.16
C GLN A 57 6.19 7.91 -3.85
N PHE A 58 6.71 8.81 -3.02
CA PHE A 58 6.02 9.26 -1.80
C PHE A 58 4.69 9.97 -2.09
N SER A 59 4.65 10.84 -3.10
CA SER A 59 3.40 11.46 -3.55
C SER A 59 2.37 10.41 -3.98
N MET A 60 2.82 9.38 -4.70
CA MET A 60 1.95 8.31 -5.19
C MET A 60 1.37 7.43 -4.07
N VAL A 61 2.05 7.29 -2.93
CA VAL A 61 1.48 6.65 -1.72
C VAL A 61 0.35 7.50 -1.13
N GLY A 62 0.53 8.83 -1.13
CA GLY A 62 -0.53 9.77 -0.77
C GLY A 62 -1.75 9.63 -1.68
N ASP A 63 -1.54 9.57 -3.00
CA ASP A 63 -2.60 9.34 -3.97
C ASP A 63 -3.30 7.99 -3.75
N LEU A 64 -2.54 6.92 -3.49
CA LEU A 64 -3.07 5.58 -3.22
C LEU A 64 -3.94 5.58 -1.95
N THR A 65 -3.52 6.31 -0.92
CA THR A 65 -4.31 6.55 0.29
C THR A 65 -5.64 7.23 -0.04
N MET A 66 -5.62 8.26 -0.88
CA MET A 66 -6.84 8.95 -1.32
C MET A 66 -7.75 8.03 -2.14
N LYS A 67 -7.19 7.14 -2.97
CA LYS A 67 -7.98 6.13 -3.69
C LYS A 67 -8.63 5.12 -2.75
N LEU A 68 -7.94 4.66 -1.70
CA LEU A 68 -8.52 3.77 -0.70
C LEU A 68 -9.69 4.43 0.03
N ARG A 69 -9.60 5.72 0.34
CA ARG A 69 -10.72 6.49 0.90
C ARG A 69 -11.91 6.54 -0.06
N GLY A 70 -11.66 6.77 -1.35
CA GLY A 70 -12.71 6.73 -2.37
C GLY A 70 -13.42 5.37 -2.46
N VAL A 71 -12.69 4.26 -2.24
CA VAL A 71 -13.29 2.93 -2.11
C VAL A 71 -14.18 2.86 -0.86
N ALA A 72 -13.65 3.29 0.30
CA ALA A 72 -14.39 3.29 1.56
C ALA A 72 -15.70 4.09 1.48
N ASP A 73 -15.65 5.28 0.90
CA ASP A 73 -16.82 6.16 0.74
C ASP A 73 -17.89 5.54 -0.15
N SER A 74 -17.46 4.93 -1.27
CA SER A 74 -18.38 4.28 -2.22
C SER A 74 -18.97 2.98 -1.68
N LEU A 75 -18.25 2.31 -0.78
CA LEU A 75 -18.64 1.01 -0.22
C LEU A 75 -19.86 1.09 0.69
N ALA A 76 -20.04 2.21 1.41
CA ALA A 76 -21.11 2.38 2.39
C ALA A 76 -22.51 2.14 1.79
N THR A 77 -22.75 2.64 0.56
CA THR A 77 -24.02 2.45 -0.15
C THR A 77 -24.29 0.98 -0.43
N SER A 78 -23.29 0.23 -0.89
CA SER A 78 -23.46 -1.20 -1.17
C SER A 78 -23.71 -2.00 0.11
N MET A 79 -23.05 -1.66 1.22
CA MET A 79 -23.30 -2.33 2.51
C MET A 79 -24.73 -2.07 3.01
N GLN A 80 -25.20 -0.84 2.89
CA GLN A 80 -26.58 -0.47 3.22
C GLN A 80 -27.59 -1.26 2.36
N GLU A 81 -27.30 -1.44 1.08
CA GLU A 81 -28.15 -2.21 0.17
C GLU A 81 -28.20 -3.70 0.52
N ILE A 82 -27.05 -4.30 0.88
CA ILE A 82 -26.98 -5.69 1.36
C ILE A 82 -27.87 -5.86 2.60
N ILE A 83 -27.69 -5.00 3.61
CA ILE A 83 -28.48 -5.06 4.86
C ILE A 83 -29.97 -4.90 4.58
N ALA A 84 -30.35 -4.00 3.68
CA ALA A 84 -31.74 -3.73 3.37
C ALA A 84 -32.43 -4.87 2.58
N LYS A 85 -31.74 -5.47 1.61
CA LYS A 85 -32.33 -6.48 0.69
C LYS A 85 -32.15 -7.92 1.16
N ARG A 86 -31.05 -8.20 1.86
CA ARG A 86 -30.66 -9.52 2.38
C ARG A 86 -30.13 -9.38 3.81
N PRO A 87 -31.00 -9.04 4.77
CA PRO A 87 -30.59 -8.90 6.18
C PRO A 87 -30.00 -10.19 6.75
N ASP A 88 -30.34 -11.35 6.18
CA ASP A 88 -29.74 -12.64 6.51
C ASP A 88 -28.23 -12.72 6.15
N LEU A 89 -27.75 -11.88 5.23
CA LEU A 89 -26.34 -11.76 4.86
C LEU A 89 -25.63 -10.60 5.58
N ALA A 90 -26.32 -9.84 6.42
CA ALA A 90 -25.78 -8.64 7.05
C ALA A 90 -24.51 -8.91 7.86
N ASP A 91 -24.48 -10.07 8.55
CA ASP A 91 -23.37 -10.52 9.38
C ASP A 91 -22.55 -11.67 8.74
N ALA A 92 -22.82 -11.99 7.47
CA ALA A 92 -22.03 -12.96 6.73
C ALA A 92 -20.62 -12.41 6.45
N GLN A 93 -19.61 -13.26 6.62
CA GLN A 93 -18.21 -12.87 6.47
C GLN A 93 -17.78 -12.89 5.00
N PHE A 94 -17.26 -11.78 4.50
CA PHE A 94 -16.68 -11.68 3.16
C PHE A 94 -15.66 -10.55 3.08
N ASP A 95 -14.83 -10.62 2.04
CA ASP A 95 -14.02 -9.51 1.56
C ASP A 95 -14.25 -9.38 0.04
N PHE A 96 -13.68 -8.36 -0.56
CA PHE A 96 -13.69 -8.19 -2.01
C PHE A 96 -12.37 -7.62 -2.50
N MET A 97 -12.06 -7.96 -3.75
CA MET A 97 -10.86 -7.54 -4.46
C MET A 97 -11.22 -7.13 -5.88
N THR A 98 -10.27 -6.54 -6.60
CA THR A 98 -10.41 -6.37 -8.05
C THR A 98 -10.07 -7.67 -8.77
N ASP A 99 -10.78 -7.94 -9.85
CA ASP A 99 -10.45 -9.03 -10.79
C ASP A 99 -10.71 -8.49 -12.19
N ASN A 100 -9.64 -8.12 -12.90
CA ASN A 100 -9.72 -7.62 -14.28
C ASN A 100 -10.71 -6.45 -14.46
N GLY A 101 -10.72 -5.52 -13.51
CA GLY A 101 -11.56 -4.32 -13.54
C GLY A 101 -13.01 -4.51 -13.09
N GLN A 102 -13.37 -5.70 -12.63
CA GLN A 102 -14.61 -5.97 -11.89
C GLN A 102 -14.30 -6.21 -10.41
N ILE A 103 -15.34 -6.22 -9.58
CA ILE A 103 -15.24 -6.62 -8.18
C ILE A 103 -15.49 -8.11 -8.09
N LYS A 104 -14.64 -8.80 -7.32
CA LYS A 104 -14.80 -10.20 -6.97
C LYS A 104 -14.93 -10.36 -5.48
N VAL A 105 -15.96 -11.08 -5.03
CA VAL A 105 -16.18 -11.36 -3.61
C VAL A 105 -15.46 -12.65 -3.24
N VAL A 106 -14.76 -12.60 -2.11
CA VAL A 106 -14.10 -13.76 -1.51
C VAL A 106 -14.70 -14.04 -0.14
N SER A 107 -15.10 -15.28 0.09
CA SER A 107 -15.62 -15.74 1.38
C SER A 107 -15.35 -17.22 1.54
N LYS A 108 -15.03 -17.64 2.76
CA LYS A 108 -14.83 -19.05 3.13
C LYS A 108 -16.12 -19.72 3.62
N THR A 109 -17.14 -18.94 3.97
CA THR A 109 -18.31 -19.43 4.71
C THR A 109 -19.62 -19.18 3.97
N MET A 110 -19.65 -18.25 3.01
CA MET A 110 -20.83 -17.99 2.20
C MET A 110 -21.05 -19.10 1.17
N LYS A 111 -22.32 -19.41 0.93
CA LYS A 111 -22.74 -20.24 -0.21
C LYS A 111 -22.45 -19.51 -1.52
N ASP A 112 -22.23 -20.27 -2.59
CA ASP A 112 -21.91 -19.69 -3.90
C ASP A 112 -22.99 -18.73 -4.41
N SER A 113 -24.27 -19.06 -4.21
CA SER A 113 -25.38 -18.19 -4.59
C SER A 113 -25.43 -16.88 -3.79
N ASP A 114 -25.13 -16.94 -2.49
CA ASP A 114 -25.07 -15.74 -1.65
C ASP A 114 -23.87 -14.87 -2.00
N ARG A 115 -22.71 -15.49 -2.24
CA ARG A 115 -21.50 -14.80 -2.70
C ARG A 115 -21.73 -14.11 -4.04
N ALA A 116 -22.31 -14.80 -5.02
CA ALA A 116 -22.62 -14.24 -6.34
C ALA A 116 -23.63 -13.08 -6.25
N TRP A 117 -24.60 -13.17 -5.34
CA TRP A 117 -25.54 -12.08 -5.10
C TRP A 117 -24.86 -10.83 -4.51
N VAL A 118 -23.98 -11.01 -3.51
CA VAL A 118 -23.18 -9.90 -2.96
C VAL A 118 -22.28 -9.31 -4.04
N GLU A 119 -21.60 -10.14 -4.82
CA GLU A 119 -20.73 -9.69 -5.91
C GLU A 119 -21.48 -8.88 -6.96
N SER A 120 -22.66 -9.34 -7.38
CA SER A 120 -23.55 -8.59 -8.28
C SER A 120 -23.97 -7.25 -7.67
N THR A 121 -24.30 -7.22 -6.38
CA THR A 121 -24.65 -6.00 -5.64
C THR A 121 -23.47 -5.00 -5.59
N LEU A 122 -22.25 -5.47 -5.36
CA LEU A 122 -21.06 -4.62 -5.39
C LEU A 122 -20.78 -4.08 -6.80
N ASN A 123 -20.88 -4.92 -7.83
CA ASN A 123 -20.64 -4.52 -9.22
C ASN A 123 -21.73 -3.60 -9.79
N ALA A 124 -22.96 -3.65 -9.27
CA ALA A 124 -24.03 -2.71 -9.62
C ALA A 124 -23.72 -1.27 -9.17
N ASN A 125 -22.84 -1.10 -8.16
CA ASN A 125 -22.38 0.21 -7.73
C ASN A 125 -21.22 0.70 -8.61
N ALA A 126 -21.56 1.42 -9.68
CA ALA A 126 -20.58 1.97 -10.62
C ALA A 126 -19.53 2.90 -9.97
N GLY A 127 -19.87 3.56 -8.86
CA GLY A 127 -18.94 4.38 -8.09
C GLY A 127 -17.87 3.51 -7.41
N LEU A 128 -18.30 2.43 -6.77
CA LEU A 128 -17.40 1.47 -6.13
C LEU A 128 -16.49 0.78 -7.15
N VAL A 129 -17.03 0.27 -8.25
CA VAL A 129 -16.24 -0.36 -9.33
C VAL A 129 -15.19 0.60 -9.88
N ARG A 130 -15.54 1.88 -10.07
CA ARG A 130 -14.57 2.88 -10.50
C ARG A 130 -13.49 3.12 -9.45
N ALA A 131 -13.87 3.25 -8.18
CA ALA A 131 -12.94 3.52 -7.10
C ALA A 131 -11.92 2.38 -6.92
N THR A 132 -12.36 1.11 -6.99
CA THR A 132 -11.47 -0.04 -6.88
C THR A 132 -10.52 -0.14 -8.07
N ARG A 133 -11.00 0.13 -9.29
CA ARG A 133 -10.16 0.19 -10.50
C ARG A 133 -9.13 1.32 -10.44
N ASP A 134 -9.52 2.49 -9.95
CA ASP A 134 -8.61 3.63 -9.80
C ASP A 134 -7.52 3.34 -8.75
N PHE A 135 -7.90 2.68 -7.64
CA PHE A 135 -6.95 2.19 -6.64
C PHE A 135 -5.96 1.19 -7.27
N HIS A 136 -6.49 0.20 -7.99
CA HIS A 136 -5.69 -0.82 -8.67
C HIS A 136 -4.68 -0.20 -9.65
N LYS A 137 -5.13 0.72 -10.48
CA LYS A 137 -4.27 1.44 -11.41
C LYS A 137 -3.14 2.18 -10.68
N GLN A 138 -3.47 2.89 -9.60
CA GLN A 138 -2.48 3.62 -8.81
C GLN A 138 -1.45 2.66 -8.18
N ALA A 139 -1.87 1.48 -7.72
CA ALA A 139 -0.98 0.45 -7.20
C ALA A 139 0.01 -0.07 -8.27
N VAL A 140 -0.47 -0.34 -9.49
CA VAL A 140 0.37 -0.75 -10.61
C VAL A 140 1.35 0.37 -11.01
N ASP A 141 0.89 1.61 -11.06
CA ASP A 141 1.74 2.76 -11.39
C ASP A 141 2.80 3.01 -10.29
N LEU A 142 2.48 2.73 -9.02
CA LEU A 142 3.43 2.80 -7.92
C LEU A 142 4.56 1.77 -8.06
N ALA A 143 4.24 0.56 -8.54
CA ALA A 143 5.26 -0.46 -8.86
C ALA A 143 6.18 0.00 -9.99
N ALA A 144 5.61 0.57 -11.06
CA ALA A 144 6.37 1.11 -12.17
C ALA A 144 7.31 2.25 -11.72
N GLN A 145 6.85 3.08 -10.79
CA GLN A 145 7.68 4.12 -10.19
C GLN A 145 8.80 3.54 -9.31
N GLY A 146 8.55 2.44 -8.60
CA GLY A 146 9.57 1.71 -7.84
C GLY A 146 10.70 1.18 -8.74
N ALA A 147 10.37 0.62 -9.90
CA ALA A 147 11.35 0.22 -10.90
C ALA A 147 12.18 1.42 -11.40
N ALA A 148 11.53 2.57 -11.64
CA ALA A 148 12.24 3.79 -12.04
C ALA A 148 13.20 4.31 -10.96
N VAL A 149 12.86 4.19 -9.67
CA VAL A 149 13.77 4.54 -8.55
C VAL A 149 15.03 3.66 -8.54
N ARG A 150 14.89 2.38 -8.92
CA ARG A 150 16.00 1.43 -9.08
C ARG A 150 16.73 1.56 -10.42
N GLY A 151 16.22 2.38 -11.35
CA GLY A 151 16.72 2.50 -12.72
C GLY A 151 16.51 1.26 -13.59
N GLU A 152 15.56 0.41 -13.20
CA GLU A 152 15.11 -0.76 -13.95
C GLU A 152 14.19 -0.34 -15.10
N THR A 153 14.18 -1.13 -16.17
CA THR A 153 13.17 -0.99 -17.22
C THR A 153 11.89 -1.67 -16.76
N PHE A 154 10.76 -0.99 -16.84
CA PHE A 154 9.45 -1.56 -16.51
C PHE A 154 8.70 -1.89 -17.79
N THR A 155 8.67 -3.17 -18.14
CA THR A 155 8.08 -3.67 -19.39
C THR A 155 6.56 -3.84 -19.29
N ASP A 156 5.91 -4.10 -20.43
CA ASP A 156 4.48 -4.44 -20.44
C ASP A 156 4.20 -5.79 -19.75
N ASP A 157 5.14 -6.73 -19.80
CA ASP A 157 5.04 -8.01 -19.09
C ASP A 157 5.12 -7.80 -17.57
N ASP A 158 6.02 -6.93 -17.11
CA ASP A 158 6.11 -6.54 -15.69
C ASP A 158 4.80 -5.87 -15.24
N ARG A 159 4.27 -4.95 -16.05
CA ARG A 159 2.99 -4.30 -15.77
C ARG A 159 1.86 -5.33 -15.65
N ALA A 160 1.80 -6.30 -16.56
CA ALA A 160 0.79 -7.35 -16.53
C ALA A 160 0.95 -8.27 -15.31
N ALA A 161 2.18 -8.62 -14.93
CA ALA A 161 2.48 -9.42 -13.75
C ALA A 161 2.08 -8.70 -12.46
N VAL A 162 2.46 -7.42 -12.31
CA VAL A 162 2.07 -6.58 -11.18
C VAL A 162 0.55 -6.41 -11.11
N SER A 163 -0.11 -6.18 -12.26
CA SER A 163 -1.57 -6.08 -12.30
C SER A 163 -2.24 -7.35 -11.78
N ARG A 164 -1.83 -8.54 -12.25
CA ARG A 164 -2.38 -9.81 -11.74
C ARG A 164 -2.08 -10.00 -10.25
N GLY A 165 -0.89 -9.61 -9.80
CA GLY A 165 -0.51 -9.65 -8.39
C GLY A 165 -1.38 -8.73 -7.53
N ALA A 166 -1.66 -7.51 -8.00
CA ALA A 166 -2.52 -6.54 -7.31
C ALA A 166 -3.97 -7.06 -7.17
N ASP A 167 -4.54 -7.66 -8.22
CA ASP A 167 -5.88 -8.28 -8.18
C ASP A 167 -5.97 -9.40 -7.13
N ALA A 168 -4.90 -10.17 -6.95
CA ALA A 168 -4.86 -11.25 -5.95
C ALA A 168 -4.58 -10.75 -4.51
N ARG A 169 -3.98 -9.57 -4.38
CA ARG A 169 -3.41 -9.08 -3.11
C ARG A 169 -4.37 -8.18 -2.33
N TYR A 170 -5.08 -7.28 -3.01
CA TYR A 170 -5.81 -6.21 -2.35
C TYR A 170 -7.23 -6.63 -1.96
N GLN A 171 -7.33 -7.14 -0.74
CA GLN A 171 -8.60 -7.40 -0.06
C GLN A 171 -9.03 -6.14 0.70
N PHE A 172 -10.01 -5.41 0.17
CA PHE A 172 -10.30 -4.04 0.59
C PHE A 172 -10.84 -3.94 2.02
N MET A 173 -11.68 -4.87 2.49
CA MET A 173 -12.17 -4.84 3.87
C MET A 173 -11.05 -5.14 4.87
N SER A 174 -10.19 -6.10 4.55
CA SER A 174 -8.98 -6.40 5.32
C SER A 174 -8.06 -5.19 5.39
N MET A 175 -7.83 -4.49 4.28
CA MET A 175 -7.05 -3.24 4.25
C MET A 175 -7.67 -2.15 5.12
N LEU A 176 -8.99 -1.98 5.11
CA LEU A 176 -9.68 -1.03 5.98
C LEU A 176 -9.47 -1.38 7.46
N ASN A 177 -9.59 -2.66 7.82
CA ASN A 177 -9.33 -3.12 9.18
C ASN A 177 -7.89 -2.86 9.62
N THR A 178 -6.91 -3.22 8.79
CA THR A 178 -5.48 -2.96 9.06
C THR A 178 -5.22 -1.47 9.24
N SER A 179 -5.79 -0.64 8.36
CA SER A 179 -5.65 0.82 8.45
C SER A 179 -6.24 1.36 9.75
N VAL A 180 -7.44 0.94 10.12
CA VAL A 180 -8.14 1.43 11.32
C VAL A 180 -7.44 0.97 12.58
N ALA A 181 -7.02 -0.30 12.65
CA ALA A 181 -6.28 -0.82 13.80
C ALA A 181 -4.96 -0.07 14.00
N ARG A 182 -4.27 0.26 12.91
CA ARG A 182 -3.00 0.99 12.95
C ARG A 182 -3.17 2.46 13.32
N ASN A 183 -4.17 3.13 12.74
CA ASN A 183 -4.42 4.55 12.92
C ASN A 183 -5.36 4.82 14.11
N GLN A 184 -5.65 3.81 14.93
CA GLN A 184 -6.57 3.94 16.04
C GLN A 184 -6.02 5.00 17.01
N PRO A 185 -6.74 6.11 17.21
CA PRO A 185 -6.31 7.16 18.12
C PRO A 185 -6.18 6.61 19.54
N LEU A 186 -5.12 7.04 20.23
CA LEU A 186 -4.88 6.71 21.64
C LEU A 186 -5.84 7.50 22.55
N PHE A 187 -7.12 7.16 22.50
CA PHE A 187 -8.15 7.67 23.41
C PHE A 187 -8.04 6.98 24.77
N SER A 188 -6.95 7.22 25.51
CA SER A 188 -6.77 6.60 26.83
C SER A 188 -7.83 7.08 27.84
N GLY A 189 -8.91 6.31 27.96
CA GLY A 189 -10.07 6.59 28.79
C GLY A 189 -10.94 7.76 28.33
N GLN A 190 -10.84 8.14 27.06
CA GLN A 190 -11.79 9.06 26.41
C GLN A 190 -12.80 8.21 25.62
N ARG A 191 -14.04 8.67 25.52
CA ARG A 191 -15.05 8.06 24.64
C ARG A 191 -15.36 9.00 23.50
N VAL A 192 -15.62 8.43 22.33
CA VAL A 192 -16.09 9.17 21.16
C VAL A 192 -17.59 8.97 21.04
N VAL A 193 -18.33 10.05 20.85
CA VAL A 193 -19.77 10.01 20.61
C VAL A 193 -20.12 10.82 19.36
N ALA A 194 -21.21 10.44 18.70
CA ALA A 194 -21.83 11.21 17.65
C ALA A 194 -22.47 12.50 18.21
N GLN A 195 -22.91 13.40 17.34
CA GLN A 195 -23.56 14.65 17.75
C GLN A 195 -24.84 14.43 18.56
N ASP A 196 -25.56 13.33 18.31
CA ASP A 196 -26.76 12.92 19.05
C ASP A 196 -26.45 12.22 20.38
N GLY A 197 -25.16 12.05 20.71
CA GLY A 197 -24.68 11.38 21.92
C GLY A 197 -24.51 9.86 21.79
N THR A 198 -24.80 9.27 20.63
CA THR A 198 -24.59 7.84 20.37
C THR A 198 -23.11 7.48 20.49
N PRO A 199 -22.71 6.46 21.27
CA PRO A 199 -21.32 6.01 21.34
C PRO A 199 -20.81 5.54 19.96
N LEU A 200 -19.65 6.05 19.55
CA LEU A 200 -18.95 5.59 18.35
C LEU A 200 -17.89 4.57 18.71
N LYS A 201 -17.96 3.40 18.07
CA LYS A 201 -16.98 2.34 18.26
C LYS A 201 -15.84 2.52 17.26
N VAL A 202 -14.72 3.02 17.75
CA VAL A 202 -13.52 3.25 16.92
C VAL A 202 -12.67 1.99 16.91
N GLU A 203 -13.06 0.98 16.15
CA GLU A 203 -12.34 -0.29 16.02
C GLU A 203 -12.48 -0.90 14.62
N ALA A 204 -11.54 -1.78 14.27
CA ALA A 204 -11.63 -2.60 13.07
C ALA A 204 -12.87 -3.51 13.15
N SER A 205 -13.76 -3.41 12.17
CA SER A 205 -15.02 -4.17 12.11
C SER A 205 -15.50 -4.43 10.68
N ALA A 206 -14.67 -4.16 9.67
CA ALA A 206 -14.96 -4.58 8.30
C ALA A 206 -14.90 -6.12 8.18
N GLY A 207 -15.58 -6.66 7.17
CA GLY A 207 -15.67 -8.12 6.94
C GLY A 207 -17.09 -8.66 6.97
N THR A 208 -18.06 -7.88 7.46
CA THR A 208 -19.50 -8.09 7.25
C THR A 208 -20.15 -6.81 6.74
N ALA A 209 -21.37 -6.88 6.19
CA ALA A 209 -22.05 -5.68 5.75
C ALA A 209 -22.38 -4.75 6.93
N SER A 210 -22.92 -5.29 8.03
CA SER A 210 -23.24 -4.52 9.25
C SER A 210 -22.00 -3.88 9.86
N GLY A 211 -20.94 -4.66 10.06
CA GLY A 211 -19.70 -4.21 10.67
C GLY A 211 -19.00 -3.17 9.82
N THR A 212 -18.89 -3.43 8.51
CA THR A 212 -18.28 -2.48 7.56
C THR A 212 -19.07 -1.18 7.51
N LEU A 213 -20.41 -1.21 7.45
CA LEU A 213 -21.21 0.01 7.44
C LEU A 213 -21.03 0.82 8.74
N SER A 214 -21.02 0.15 9.89
CA SER A 214 -20.77 0.78 11.19
C SER A 214 -19.39 1.45 11.24
N LEU A 215 -18.36 0.76 10.73
CA LEU A 215 -17.02 1.31 10.60
C LEU A 215 -17.00 2.56 9.72
N LEU A 216 -17.55 2.48 8.50
CA LEU A 216 -17.55 3.58 7.54
C LEU A 216 -18.31 4.80 8.08
N ASN A 217 -19.40 4.59 8.81
CA ASN A 217 -20.11 5.64 9.52
C ASN A 217 -19.23 6.32 10.57
N THR A 218 -18.52 5.53 11.38
CA THR A 218 -17.58 6.05 12.38
C THR A 218 -16.43 6.83 11.74
N VAL A 219 -15.82 6.28 10.69
CA VAL A 219 -14.75 6.94 9.91
C VAL A 219 -15.22 8.28 9.35
N ARG A 220 -16.43 8.35 8.79
CA ARG A 220 -17.00 9.58 8.25
C ARG A 220 -17.30 10.63 9.33
N GLN A 221 -17.78 10.21 10.50
CA GLN A 221 -18.03 11.14 11.60
C GLN A 221 -16.72 11.71 12.18
N LEU A 222 -15.68 10.90 12.25
CA LEU A 222 -14.36 11.32 12.71
C LEU A 222 -13.65 12.25 11.70
N SER A 223 -13.64 11.89 10.41
CA SER A 223 -12.97 12.70 9.37
C SER A 223 -13.67 14.06 9.13
N SER A 224 -14.99 14.11 9.22
CA SER A 224 -15.74 15.38 9.13
C SER A 224 -15.56 16.30 10.35
N GLY A 225 -15.08 15.77 11.48
CA GLY A 225 -15.03 16.47 12.76
C GLY A 225 -16.39 16.59 13.47
N ALA A 226 -17.38 15.81 13.03
CA ALA A 226 -18.70 15.75 13.65
C ALA A 226 -18.69 14.98 14.97
N ALA A 227 -17.73 14.06 15.14
CA ALA A 227 -17.54 13.32 16.37
C ALA A 227 -17.12 14.24 17.53
N ILE A 228 -17.62 13.91 18.72
CA ILE A 228 -17.32 14.61 19.98
C ILE A 228 -16.47 13.69 20.84
N VAL A 229 -15.35 14.19 21.34
CA VAL A 229 -14.52 13.45 22.30
C VAL A 229 -14.85 13.89 23.70
N VAL A 230 -15.18 12.92 24.55
CA VAL A 230 -15.53 13.14 25.94
C VAL A 230 -14.45 12.52 26.81
N ASP A 231 -13.78 13.35 27.61
CA ASP A 231 -12.76 12.87 28.55
C ASP A 231 -13.35 12.29 29.84
N LYS A 232 -12.49 11.79 30.72
CA LYS A 232 -12.88 11.19 32.01
C LYS A 232 -13.60 12.17 32.95
N SER A 233 -13.39 13.47 32.79
CA SER A 233 -14.04 14.53 33.57
C SER A 233 -15.39 14.98 32.97
N GLY A 234 -15.74 14.47 31.78
CA GLY A 234 -16.94 14.87 31.05
C GLY A 234 -16.75 16.09 30.15
N HIS A 235 -15.53 16.61 30.01
CA HIS A 235 -15.23 17.71 29.09
C HIS A 235 -15.42 17.24 27.65
N LYS A 236 -16.04 18.08 26.83
CA LYS A 236 -16.35 17.78 25.42
C LYS A 236 -15.47 18.59 24.48
N THR A 237 -14.73 17.90 23.63
CA THR A 237 -13.95 18.49 22.54
C THR A 237 -14.68 18.27 21.22
N TYR A 238 -14.88 19.35 20.46
CA TYR A 238 -15.59 19.38 19.18
C TYR A 238 -14.64 19.67 18.02
N GLY A 239 -15.02 19.27 16.80
CA GLY A 239 -14.29 19.62 15.58
C GLY A 239 -12.96 18.89 15.40
N MET A 240 -12.63 17.93 16.26
CA MET A 240 -11.43 17.11 16.12
C MET A 240 -11.60 16.17 14.92
N ARG A 241 -10.70 16.28 13.96
CA ARG A 241 -10.68 15.41 12.78
C ARG A 241 -9.68 14.29 12.98
N VAL A 242 -10.12 13.05 12.75
CA VAL A 242 -9.26 11.87 12.80
C VAL A 242 -9.39 11.10 11.50
N GLU A 243 -8.27 10.86 10.85
CA GLU A 243 -8.17 10.07 9.63
C GLU A 243 -7.77 8.64 9.98
N LEU A 244 -8.72 7.71 9.92
CA LEU A 244 -8.46 6.30 10.21
C LEU A 244 -8.07 5.49 8.96
N VAL A 245 -8.50 5.93 7.78
CA VAL A 245 -8.25 5.23 6.52
C VAL A 245 -7.05 5.85 5.81
N GLY A 246 -6.01 5.05 5.61
CA GLY A 246 -4.83 5.38 4.82
C GLY A 246 -3.83 4.23 4.74
N LEU A 247 -2.81 4.42 3.93
CA LEU A 247 -1.69 3.48 3.79
C LEU A 247 -0.43 4.12 4.36
N ASN A 248 0.46 3.30 4.91
CA ASN A 248 1.78 3.74 5.31
C ASN A 248 2.78 3.47 4.18
N PHE A 249 4.02 3.93 4.37
CA PHE A 249 5.12 3.67 3.45
C PHE A 249 5.61 2.21 3.47
N ASP A 250 5.08 1.35 4.33
CA ASP A 250 5.28 -0.10 4.30
C ASP A 250 4.81 -0.71 2.98
N VAL A 251 3.79 -0.11 2.35
CA VAL A 251 3.36 -0.46 0.99
C VAL A 251 4.48 -0.33 -0.04
N LEU A 252 5.57 0.41 0.24
CA LEU A 252 6.72 0.52 -0.67
C LEU A 252 7.66 -0.69 -0.59
N ALA A 253 7.78 -1.33 0.58
CA ALA A 253 8.58 -2.56 0.75
C ALA A 253 7.98 -3.74 -0.03
N ASP A 254 6.69 -3.64 -0.36
CA ASP A 254 5.95 -4.62 -1.14
C ASP A 254 6.23 -4.57 -2.65
N TYR A 255 6.91 -3.53 -3.13
CA TYR A 255 7.25 -3.32 -4.55
C TYR A 255 8.75 -3.43 -4.85
N THR A 256 9.52 -4.08 -3.96
CA THR A 256 10.87 -4.61 -4.22
C THR A 256 10.74 -6.10 -4.59
N PRO A 257 10.89 -6.48 -5.88
CA PRO A 257 10.65 -7.85 -6.35
C PRO A 257 11.61 -8.91 -5.79
N ASP A 258 12.72 -8.49 -5.22
CA ASP A 258 13.89 -9.30 -4.88
C ASP A 258 14.32 -9.19 -3.42
N GLY A 259 13.62 -8.40 -2.60
CA GLY A 259 14.02 -8.13 -1.21
C GLY A 259 15.40 -7.48 -1.08
N SER A 260 15.97 -6.97 -2.17
CA SER A 260 17.28 -6.33 -2.16
C SER A 260 17.11 -4.85 -1.78
N ASN A 261 17.75 -4.46 -0.68
CA ASN A 261 17.81 -3.07 -0.23
C ASN A 261 18.88 -2.27 -0.97
N SER A 262 19.12 -2.54 -2.27
CA SER A 262 20.14 -1.80 -3.01
C SER A 262 19.56 -0.52 -3.60
N ILE A 263 19.79 0.59 -2.90
CA ILE A 263 19.64 1.93 -3.48
C ILE A 263 21.05 2.38 -3.87
N GLY A 264 21.32 2.51 -5.16
CA GLY A 264 22.47 3.28 -5.65
C GLY A 264 23.36 2.60 -6.69
N PHE A 265 23.44 1.27 -6.75
CA PHE A 265 24.17 0.56 -7.80
C PHE A 265 23.52 -0.79 -8.08
N HIS A 266 23.33 -1.11 -9.36
CA HIS A 266 22.90 -2.42 -9.80
C HIS A 266 24.00 -3.07 -10.63
N GLU A 267 24.36 -4.29 -10.23
CA GLU A 267 25.20 -5.20 -10.98
C GLU A 267 24.32 -5.92 -11.99
N THR A 268 24.59 -5.77 -13.29
CA THR A 268 23.93 -6.56 -14.34
C THR A 268 24.95 -7.53 -14.92
N ALA A 269 24.63 -8.83 -14.86
CA ALA A 269 25.37 -9.90 -15.52
C ALA A 269 25.03 -9.96 -17.02
#